data_AF-A0A9P5PSC5-F1
#
_entry.id   AF-A0A9P5PSC5-F1
#
_cell.length_a   1.000
_cell.length_b   1.000
_cell.length_c   1.000
_cell.angle_alpha   90.00
_cell.angle_beta   90.00
_cell.angle_gamma   90.00
#
_symmetry.space_group_name_H-M   'P 1'
#
loop_
_entity.id
_entity.type
_entity.pdbx_description
1 polymer ?
#
loop_
_entity_poly.entity_id
_entity_poly.type
_entity_poly.pdbx_seq_one_letter_code
_entity_poly.pdbx_strand_id
1 'polypeptide(L)'
;MADVDAFYKKIRLRLVESGEWDRMKAVIGPKLNESGWVDDIKHKGIERANSMDHLSFQTLFETLSTAGHVGLPLPVRRELQAMIREYLEKQFE
;
A
#
# COMPACT_ATOMS: atom_id res chain seq x y z
N MET A 1 6.28 -23.14 8.95
CA MET A 1 5.48 -21.89 8.86
C MET A 1 5.87 -20.87 9.92
N ALA A 2 5.89 -21.22 11.22
CA ALA A 2 6.23 -20.27 12.29
C ALA A 2 7.57 -19.51 12.12
N ASP A 3 8.57 -20.15 11.51
CA ASP A 3 9.89 -19.56 11.26
C ASP A 3 9.86 -18.45 10.19
N VAL A 4 9.12 -18.66 9.10
CA VAL A 4 8.96 -17.65 8.03
C VAL A 4 8.19 -16.43 8.53
N ASP A 5 7.14 -16.64 9.34
CA ASP A 5 6.36 -15.53 9.90
C ASP A 5 7.16 -14.72 10.92
N ALA A 6 7.96 -15.39 11.76
CA ALA A 6 8.87 -14.73 12.69
C ALA A 6 9.95 -13.92 11.95
N PHE A 7 10.47 -14.49 10.87
CA PHE A 7 11.45 -13.85 10.01
C PHE A 7 10.88 -12.61 9.28
N TYR A 8 9.70 -12.74 8.69
CA TYR A 8 8.96 -11.62 8.08
C TYR A 8 8.75 -10.47 9.07
N LYS A 9 8.33 -10.77 10.31
CA LYS A 9 8.14 -9.76 11.36
C LYS A 9 9.43 -9.00 11.67
N LYS A 10 10.56 -9.69 11.76
CA LYS A 10 11.87 -9.07 12.02
C LYS A 10 12.30 -8.14 10.88
N ILE A 11 12.17 -8.58 9.62
CA ILE A 11 12.49 -7.74 8.46
C ILE A 11 11.57 -6.52 8.42
N ARG A 12 10.26 -6.72 8.61
CA ARG A 12 9.29 -5.62 8.61
C ARG A 12 9.59 -4.60 9.70
N LEU A 13 9.98 -5.05 10.90
CA LEU A 13 10.37 -4.16 11.99
C LEU A 13 11.57 -3.31 11.58
N ARG A 14 12.63 -3.93 11.06
CA ARG A 14 13.83 -3.23 10.58
C ARG A 14 13.52 -2.24 9.46
N LEU A 15 12.64 -2.59 8.53
CA LEU A 15 12.22 -1.72 7.42
C LEU A 15 11.58 -0.43 7.93
N VAL A 16 10.81 -0.52 9.03
CA VAL A 16 10.19 0.62 9.69
C VAL A 16 11.22 1.41 10.50
N GLU A 17 12.00 0.73 11.34
CA GLU A 17 12.99 1.37 12.23
C GLU A 17 14.12 2.07 11.47
N SER A 18 14.50 1.58 10.29
CA SER A 18 15.52 2.21 9.44
C SER A 18 15.00 3.40 8.64
N GLY A 19 13.68 3.68 8.67
CA GLY A 19 13.05 4.73 7.87
C GLY A 19 12.86 4.38 6.39
N GLU A 20 13.26 3.18 5.95
CA GLU A 20 13.13 2.76 4.54
C GLU A 20 11.65 2.62 4.15
N TRP A 21 10.79 2.22 5.09
CA TRP A 21 9.33 2.26 4.90
C TRP A 21 8.84 3.67 4.54
N ASP A 22 9.28 4.69 5.28
CA ASP A 22 8.88 6.07 5.04
C ASP A 22 9.46 6.62 3.74
N ARG A 23 10.71 6.27 3.43
CA ARG A 23 11.35 6.57 2.14
C ARG A 23 10.55 6.00 0.96
N MET A 24 10.19 4.72 1.01
CA MET A 24 9.39 4.08 -0.06
C MET A 24 8.02 4.76 -0.21
N LYS A 25 7.34 5.08 0.90
CA LYS A 25 6.08 5.83 0.86
C LYS A 25 6.26 7.22 0.24
N ALA A 26 7.34 7.93 0.57
CA ALA A 26 7.62 9.26 0.03
C ALA A 26 7.90 9.24 -1.48
N VAL A 27 8.47 8.16 -2.01
CA VAL A 27 8.68 7.98 -3.46
C VAL A 27 7.38 7.64 -4.18
N ILE A 28 6.57 6.72 -3.62
CA ILE A 28 5.36 6.21 -4.28
C ILE A 28 4.18 7.18 -4.15
N GLY A 29 4.06 7.90 -3.04
CA GLY A 29 2.95 8.80 -2.76
C GLY A 29 2.67 9.83 -3.87
N PRO A 30 3.67 10.63 -4.30
CA PRO A 30 3.51 11.59 -5.39
C PRO A 30 3.07 10.92 -6.70
N LYS A 31 3.64 9.76 -7.04
CA LYS A 31 3.30 9.02 -8.27
C LYS A 31 1.85 8.54 -8.26
N LEU A 32 1.36 8.05 -7.12
CA LEU A 32 -0.05 7.69 -6.96
C LEU A 32 -0.95 8.92 -7.12
N ASN A 33 -0.55 10.05 -6.57
CA ASN A 33 -1.29 11.30 -6.72
C ASN A 33 -1.32 11.78 -8.19
N GLU A 34 -0.17 11.85 -8.84
CA GLU A 34 -0.01 12.27 -10.24
C GLU A 34 -0.72 11.34 -11.23
N SER A 35 -0.82 10.04 -10.91
CA SER A 35 -1.57 9.08 -11.72
C SER A 35 -3.09 9.22 -11.63
N GLY A 36 -3.60 10.07 -10.74
CA GLY A 36 -5.03 10.20 -10.44
C GLY A 36 -5.59 9.08 -9.56
N TRP A 37 -4.78 8.10 -9.14
CA TRP A 37 -5.22 6.98 -8.32
C TRP A 37 -5.80 7.42 -6.97
N VAL A 38 -5.18 8.42 -6.32
CA VAL A 38 -5.66 8.95 -5.03
C VAL A 38 -7.07 9.53 -5.18
N ASP A 39 -7.32 10.26 -6.26
CA ASP A 39 -8.60 10.93 -6.49
C ASP A 39 -9.68 9.91 -6.91
N ASP A 40 -9.34 8.91 -7.72
CA ASP A 40 -10.24 7.81 -8.07
C ASP A 40 -10.72 7.05 -6.83
N ILE A 41 -9.83 6.72 -5.89
CA ILE A 41 -10.20 6.04 -4.64
C ILE A 41 -11.07 6.92 -3.76
N LYS A 42 -10.77 8.23 -3.64
CA LYS A 42 -11.64 9.16 -2.91
C LYS A 42 -13.03 9.25 -3.52
N HIS A 43 -13.10 9.35 -4.85
CA HIS A 43 -14.36 9.45 -5.58
C HIS A 43 -15.23 8.20 -5.36
N LYS A 44 -14.66 7.01 -5.53
CA LYS A 44 -15.32 5.73 -5.22
C LYS A 44 -15.78 5.64 -3.77
N GLY A 45 -15.01 6.20 -2.83
CA GLY A 45 -15.37 6.25 -1.41
C GLY A 45 -16.61 7.10 -1.16
N ILE A 46 -16.68 8.28 -1.78
CA ILE A 46 -17.83 9.18 -1.67
C ILE A 46 -19.07 8.56 -2.34
N GLU A 47 -18.94 8.02 -3.55
CA GLU A 47 -20.04 7.33 -4.23
C GLU A 47 -20.55 6.13 -3.42
N ARG A 48 -19.65 5.33 -2.86
CA ARG A 48 -20.04 4.20 -2.02
C ARG A 48 -20.74 4.67 -0.76
N ALA A 49 -20.24 5.70 -0.09
CA ALA A 49 -20.88 6.24 1.12
C ALA A 49 -22.28 6.78 0.83
N ASN A 50 -22.47 7.48 -0.29
CA ASN A 50 -23.76 8.04 -0.70
C ASN A 50 -24.80 6.97 -1.07
N SER A 51 -24.35 5.78 -1.48
CA SER A 51 -25.23 4.65 -1.81
C SER A 51 -25.56 3.75 -0.62
N MET A 52 -25.11 4.09 0.60
CA MET A 52 -25.36 3.30 1.80
C MET A 52 -26.53 3.88 2.59
N ASP A 53 -27.50 3.03 2.92
CA ASP A 53 -28.62 3.41 3.81
C ASP A 53 -28.12 3.82 5.20
N HIS A 54 -27.08 3.12 5.69
CA HIS A 54 -26.37 3.44 6.92
C HIS A 54 -24.86 3.42 6.67
N LEU A 55 -24.19 4.53 7.02
CA LEU A 55 -22.75 4.66 6.85
C LEU A 55 -22.00 3.63 7.72
N SER A 56 -21.14 2.83 7.09
CA SER A 56 -20.28 1.86 7.76
C SER A 56 -18.84 2.01 7.29
N PHE A 57 -17.96 2.36 8.23
CA PHE A 57 -16.53 2.47 7.96
C PHE A 57 -15.95 1.13 7.49
N GLN A 58 -16.33 0.02 8.13
CA GLN A 58 -15.80 -1.30 7.77
C GLN A 58 -16.12 -1.65 6.31
N THR A 59 -17.37 -1.46 5.90
CA THR A 59 -17.80 -1.74 4.52
C THR A 59 -17.09 -0.84 3.51
N LEU A 60 -16.91 0.45 3.84
CA LEU A 60 -16.14 1.38 3.01
C LEU A 60 -14.68 0.94 2.92
N PHE A 61 -14.05 0.61 4.04
CA PHE A 61 -12.66 0.18 4.09
C PHE A 61 -12.43 -1.08 3.26
N GLU A 62 -13.27 -2.11 3.39
CA GLU A 62 -13.16 -3.35 2.61
C GLU A 62 -13.33 -3.11 1.10
N THR A 63 -14.32 -2.29 0.74
CA THR A 63 -14.59 -1.92 -0.66
C THR A 63 -13.41 -1.16 -1.26
N LEU A 64 -12.93 -0.13 -0.56
CA LEU A 64 -11.85 0.73 -1.02
C LEU A 64 -10.49 0.04 -0.98
N SER A 65 -10.25 -0.86 -0.04
CA SER A 65 -9.04 -1.68 -0.01
C SER A 65 -8.96 -2.59 -1.23
N THR A 66 -10.09 -3.18 -1.63
CA THR A 66 -10.16 -4.00 -2.85
C THR A 66 -9.94 -3.14 -4.09
N ALA A 67 -10.67 -2.02 -4.21
CA ALA A 67 -10.51 -1.08 -5.33
C ALA A 67 -9.09 -0.52 -5.43
N GLY A 68 -8.46 -0.21 -4.29
CA GLY A 68 -7.10 0.29 -4.20
C GLY A 68 -6.08 -0.70 -4.75
N HIS A 69 -6.18 -1.98 -4.37
CA HIS A 69 -5.26 -3.02 -4.86
C HIS A 69 -5.40 -3.29 -6.36
N VAL A 70 -6.63 -3.27 -6.88
CA VAL A 70 -6.94 -3.52 -8.29
C VAL A 70 -6.57 -2.32 -9.16
N GLY A 71 -6.86 -1.10 -8.69
CA GLY A 71 -6.60 0.14 -9.42
C GLY A 71 -5.15 0.62 -9.38
N LEU A 72 -4.28 -0.03 -8.61
CA LEU A 72 -2.88 0.39 -8.47
C LEU A 72 -2.16 0.38 -9.83
N PRO A 73 -1.62 1.53 -10.29
CA PRO A 73 -0.94 1.59 -11.58
C PRO A 73 0.24 0.61 -11.67
N LEU A 74 0.31 -0.15 -12.76
CA LEU A 74 1.34 -1.17 -12.96
C LEU A 74 2.78 -0.62 -12.84
N PRO A 75 3.13 0.56 -13.40
CA PRO A 75 4.47 1.12 -13.24
C PRO A 75 4.82 1.37 -11.77
N VAL A 76 3.87 1.92 -11.00
CA VAL A 76 4.04 2.21 -9.58
C VAL A 76 4.20 0.92 -8.77
N ARG A 77 3.40 -0.11 -9.07
CA ARG A 77 3.53 -1.44 -8.46
C ARG A 77 4.91 -2.04 -8.70
N ARG A 78 5.41 -1.98 -9.93
CA ARG A 78 6.73 -2.52 -10.31
C ARG A 78 7.86 -1.79 -9.60
N GLU A 79 7.78 -0.46 -9.51
CA GLU A 79 8.78 0.35 -8.81
C GLU A 79 8.82 0.05 -7.31
N LEU A 80 7.65 -0.06 -6.66
CA LEU A 80 7.58 -0.46 -5.24
C LEU A 80 8.16 -1.87 -5.02
N GLN A 81 7.84 -2.82 -5.90
CA GLN A 81 8.40 -4.18 -5.83
C GLN A 81 9.92 -4.19 -6.01
N ALA A 82 10.46 -3.34 -6.88
CA ALA A 82 11.90 -3.20 -7.08
C ALA A 82 12.59 -2.65 -5.82
N MET A 83 12.05 -1.59 -5.21
CA MET A 83 12.60 -1.03 -3.96
C MET A 83 12.55 -2.04 -2.80
N ILE A 84 11.45 -2.80 -2.68
CA ILE A 84 11.35 -3.85 -1.66
C ILE A 84 12.40 -4.94 -1.90
N ARG A 85 12.61 -5.36 -3.16
CA ARG A 85 13.62 -6.36 -3.51
C ARG A 85 15.04 -5.87 -3.18
N GLU A 86 15.37 -4.65 -3.60
CA GLU A 86 16.68 -4.04 -3.30
C GLU A 86 16.93 -3.94 -1.79
N TYR A 87 15.90 -3.55 -1.02
CA TYR A 87 16.01 -3.53 0.43
C TYR A 87 16.27 -4.92 1.00
N LEU A 88 15.52 -5.93 0.55
CA LEU A 88 15.68 -7.30 1.01
C LEU A 88 17.06 -7.84 0.69
N GLU A 89 17.58 -7.64 -0.52
CA GLU A 89 18.93 -8.08 -0.92
C GLU A 89 20.00 -7.55 0.04
N LYS A 90 19.91 -6.27 0.43
CA LYS A 90 20.81 -5.65 1.42
C LYS A 90 20.67 -6.18 2.85
N GLN A 91 19.59 -6.91 3.18
CA GLN A 91 19.45 -7.54 4.51
C GLN A 91 20.19 -8.88 4.62
N PHE A 92 20.65 -9.45 3.50
CA PHE A 92 21.30 -10.76 3.43
C PHE A 92 22.77 -10.71 2.99
N GLU A 93 23.31 -9.52 2.71
CA GLU A 93 24.75 -9.24 2.63
C GLU A 93 25.33 -9.03 4.04
#